data_AF-A0AA96G4J4-F1
#
_entry.id   AF-A0AA96G4J4-F1
#
_cell.length_a   1.000
_cell.length_b   1.000
_cell.length_c   1.000
_cell.angle_alpha   90.00
_cell.angle_beta   90.00
_cell.angle_gamma   90.00
#
_symmetry.space_group_name_H-M   'P 1'
#
loop_
_entity.id
_entity.type
_entity.pdbx_description
1 polymer ?
#
loop_
_entity_poly.entity_id
_entity_poly.type
_entity_poly.pdbx_seq_one_letter_code
_entity_poly.pdbx_strand_id
1 'polypeptide(L)'
;MAGKVRRAGSAAAAVHAAQRVAAAVLPGVGVLGLLLFSLGREHAWQALGGGLVVAGASTVLGGALGFLFGVPRVRGGSGPGGEAHGSYAPNTNLEQVSDWLTKVLLGVGLTQLGSLGERMHQLGSALAPALGGAEGAVPFAAALVLYFLVLGFLAGWLVTRLALPQVLSDADEALDLFLAGQDRDRRGDKVGADDLRVRAMQQLGLLGGAADRAEEPARRPSAGAVPGPATVMAEVRSAARRSALTADQVRELFADGDEGRRLQALALMQGDPALADLPGVLDAIEHPRSGFEQYNALLAARGLLNVLPAAEAQRLRDALAGQLVAADGIPYGSDRSWLAEKILSRLEAPALPPQQQISLPQQAGPAGEAPAQAQAGPEPSQAQAEPSQAPRP
;
A
#
# COMPACT_ATOMS: atom_id res chain seq x y z
N MET A 1 -12.95 14.18 -32.16
CA MET A 1 -11.87 13.79 -31.20
C MET A 1 -11.88 12.32 -30.77
N ALA A 2 -13.00 11.58 -30.87
CA ALA A 2 -13.12 10.19 -30.41
C ALA A 2 -12.19 9.14 -31.09
N GLY A 3 -11.80 9.35 -32.35
CA GLY A 3 -10.94 8.40 -33.10
C GLY A 3 -9.46 8.38 -32.65
N LYS A 4 -8.96 9.48 -32.08
CA LYS A 4 -7.56 9.60 -31.61
C LYS A 4 -7.37 8.89 -30.26
N VAL A 5 -8.38 8.95 -29.39
CA VAL A 5 -8.40 8.32 -28.06
C VAL A 5 -8.50 6.78 -28.16
N ARG A 6 -9.32 6.25 -29.08
CA ARG A 6 -9.40 4.80 -29.34
C ARG A 6 -8.09 4.21 -29.88
N ARG A 7 -7.38 4.91 -30.77
CA ARG A 7 -6.07 4.46 -31.29
C ARG A 7 -5.00 4.42 -30.19
N ALA A 8 -4.96 5.42 -29.31
CA ALA A 8 -4.00 5.48 -28.20
C ALA A 8 -4.19 4.34 -27.18
N GLY A 9 -5.44 4.02 -26.81
CA GLY A 9 -5.74 2.90 -25.91
C GLY A 9 -5.39 1.52 -26.50
N SER A 10 -5.62 1.32 -27.80
CA SER A 10 -5.23 0.08 -28.50
C SER A 10 -3.71 -0.09 -28.58
N ALA A 11 -2.97 1.02 -28.75
CA ALA A 11 -1.51 1.00 -28.81
C ALA A 11 -0.90 0.67 -27.44
N ALA A 12 -1.41 1.24 -26.35
CA ALA A 12 -0.94 0.94 -24.99
C ALA A 12 -1.21 -0.52 -24.57
N ALA A 13 -2.39 -1.05 -24.88
CA ALA A 13 -2.73 -2.45 -24.62
C ALA A 13 -1.86 -3.42 -25.44
N ALA A 14 -1.61 -3.09 -26.71
CA ALA A 14 -0.70 -3.86 -27.56
C ALA A 14 0.74 -3.85 -27.04
N VAL A 15 1.21 -2.71 -26.50
CA VAL A 15 2.55 -2.60 -25.90
C VAL A 15 2.67 -3.45 -24.64
N HIS A 16 1.70 -3.44 -23.72
CA HIS A 16 1.75 -4.27 -22.51
C HIS A 16 1.58 -5.78 -22.79
N ALA A 17 0.81 -6.14 -23.81
CA ALA A 17 0.76 -7.52 -24.28
C ALA A 17 2.10 -7.94 -24.92
N ALA A 18 2.68 -7.09 -25.77
CA ALA A 18 3.99 -7.33 -26.38
C ALA A 18 5.11 -7.42 -25.34
N GLN A 19 5.07 -6.61 -24.27
CA GLN A 19 6.02 -6.67 -23.16
C GLN A 19 5.93 -7.99 -22.40
N ARG A 20 4.73 -8.47 -22.09
CA ARG A 20 4.52 -9.77 -21.41
C ARG A 20 4.93 -10.95 -22.29
N VAL A 21 4.61 -10.89 -23.58
CA VAL A 21 5.02 -11.89 -24.56
C VAL A 21 6.56 -11.88 -24.69
N ALA A 22 7.19 -10.73 -24.83
CA ALA A 22 8.65 -10.62 -24.89
C ALA A 22 9.34 -11.14 -23.62
N ALA A 23 8.80 -10.83 -22.45
CA ALA A 23 9.30 -11.29 -21.16
C ALA A 23 9.23 -12.83 -20.99
N ALA A 24 8.27 -13.49 -21.65
CA ALA A 24 8.17 -14.96 -21.65
C ALA A 24 8.95 -15.62 -22.80
N VAL A 25 9.01 -14.98 -23.97
CA VAL A 25 9.64 -15.53 -25.17
C VAL A 25 11.16 -15.63 -25.01
N LEU A 26 11.81 -14.60 -24.46
CA LEU A 26 13.27 -14.62 -24.28
C LEU A 26 13.75 -15.79 -23.39
N PRO A 27 13.32 -15.95 -22.13
CA PRO A 27 13.72 -17.11 -21.33
C PRO A 27 13.29 -18.42 -21.99
N GLY A 28 12.13 -18.46 -22.64
CA GLY A 28 11.63 -19.63 -23.37
C GLY A 28 12.56 -20.08 -24.49
N VAL A 29 13.13 -19.15 -25.27
CA VAL A 29 14.11 -19.47 -26.33
C VAL A 29 15.38 -20.06 -25.73
N GLY A 30 15.89 -19.51 -24.63
CA GLY A 30 17.07 -20.06 -23.95
C GLY A 30 16.83 -21.48 -23.40
N VAL A 31 15.69 -21.71 -22.75
CA VAL A 31 15.31 -23.03 -22.23
C VAL A 31 15.07 -24.03 -23.35
N LEU A 32 14.41 -23.62 -24.44
CA LEU A 32 14.20 -24.45 -25.62
C LEU A 32 15.54 -24.83 -26.28
N GLY A 33 16.47 -23.88 -26.41
CA GLY A 33 17.81 -24.14 -26.91
C GLY A 33 18.56 -25.16 -26.06
N LEU A 34 18.46 -25.06 -24.72
CA LEU A 34 19.01 -26.04 -23.79
C LEU A 34 18.36 -27.42 -23.95
N LEU A 35 17.04 -27.48 -24.11
CA LEU A 35 16.33 -28.73 -24.33
C LEU A 35 16.82 -29.42 -25.61
N LEU A 36 16.83 -28.69 -26.74
CA LEU A 36 17.29 -29.20 -28.03
C LEU A 36 18.75 -29.67 -27.97
N PHE A 37 19.60 -28.91 -27.28
CA PHE A 37 21.00 -29.26 -27.08
C PHE A 37 21.17 -30.53 -26.24
N SER A 38 20.36 -30.69 -25.20
CA SER A 38 20.44 -31.82 -24.27
C SER A 38 19.93 -33.12 -24.90
N LEU A 39 18.94 -33.06 -25.80
CA LEU A 39 18.40 -34.24 -26.51
C LEU A 39 19.44 -34.97 -27.37
N GLY A 40 20.51 -34.28 -27.79
CA GLY A 40 21.63 -34.87 -28.53
C GLY A 40 22.72 -35.51 -27.67
N ARG A 41 22.53 -35.63 -26.36
CA ARG A 41 23.55 -36.14 -25.41
C ARG A 41 23.21 -37.55 -24.91
N GLU A 42 24.23 -38.35 -24.63
CA GLU A 42 24.08 -39.71 -24.08
C GLU A 42 23.30 -39.73 -22.76
N HIS A 43 23.46 -38.68 -21.94
CA HIS A 43 22.73 -38.47 -20.70
C HIS A 43 21.89 -37.19 -20.76
N ALA A 44 20.91 -37.17 -21.67
CA ALA A 44 20.07 -35.99 -21.95
C ALA A 44 19.45 -35.34 -20.70
N TRP A 45 18.95 -36.13 -19.74
CA TRP A 45 18.34 -35.60 -18.51
C TRP A 45 19.35 -34.96 -17.56
N GLN A 46 20.56 -35.51 -17.49
CA GLN A 46 21.63 -34.93 -16.67
C GLN A 46 22.11 -33.62 -17.30
N ALA A 47 22.30 -33.59 -18.62
CA ALA A 47 22.67 -32.38 -19.36
C ALA A 47 21.60 -31.28 -19.22
N LEU A 48 20.32 -31.64 -19.33
CA LEU A 48 19.21 -30.71 -19.14
C LEU A 48 19.15 -30.18 -17.70
N GLY A 49 19.26 -31.06 -16.70
CA GLY A 49 19.25 -30.69 -15.29
C GLY A 49 20.42 -29.78 -14.93
N GLY A 50 21.64 -30.16 -15.33
CA GLY A 50 22.85 -29.35 -15.12
C GLY A 50 22.75 -27.99 -15.80
N GLY A 51 22.28 -27.95 -17.05
CA GLY A 51 22.06 -26.70 -17.78
C GLY A 51 21.00 -25.81 -17.14
N LEU A 52 19.91 -26.36 -16.60
CA LEU A 52 18.87 -25.59 -15.92
C LEU A 52 19.38 -24.96 -14.62
N VAL A 53 20.20 -25.69 -13.85
CA VAL A 53 20.86 -25.13 -12.65
C VAL A 53 21.80 -23.99 -13.04
N VAL A 54 22.61 -24.16 -14.08
CA VAL A 54 23.51 -23.11 -14.60
C VAL A 54 22.72 -21.89 -15.09
N ALA A 55 21.63 -22.10 -15.83
CA ALA A 55 20.75 -21.04 -16.29
C ALA A 55 20.11 -20.28 -15.10
N GLY A 56 19.61 -21.01 -14.11
CA GLY A 56 19.03 -20.44 -12.89
C GLY A 56 20.05 -19.61 -12.09
N ALA A 57 21.23 -20.17 -11.83
CA ALA A 57 22.30 -19.49 -11.10
C ALA A 57 22.75 -18.20 -11.81
N SER A 58 22.89 -18.26 -13.14
CA SER A 58 23.23 -17.10 -13.97
C SER A 58 22.14 -16.04 -13.94
N THR A 59 20.87 -16.46 -13.96
CA THR A 59 19.71 -15.55 -13.86
C THR A 59 19.67 -14.85 -12.51
N VAL A 60 19.89 -15.57 -11.41
CA VAL A 60 19.93 -14.99 -10.06
C VAL A 60 21.08 -14.00 -9.91
N LEU A 61 22.29 -14.39 -10.35
CA LEU A 61 23.46 -13.52 -10.31
C LEU A 61 23.25 -12.25 -11.15
N GLY A 62 22.75 -12.43 -12.37
CA GLY A 62 22.38 -11.33 -13.26
C GLY A 62 21.34 -10.43 -12.62
N GLY A 63 20.26 -11.00 -12.08
CA GLY A 63 19.18 -10.29 -11.40
C GLY A 63 19.65 -9.48 -10.20
N ALA A 64 20.56 -10.03 -9.38
CA ALA A 64 21.16 -9.32 -8.26
C ALA A 64 22.00 -8.11 -8.73
N LEU A 65 22.79 -8.28 -9.79
CA LEU A 65 23.50 -7.15 -10.41
C LEU A 65 22.51 -6.12 -10.97
N GLY A 66 21.51 -6.56 -11.73
CA GLY A 66 20.49 -5.70 -12.30
C GLY A 66 19.75 -4.88 -11.23
N PHE A 67 19.40 -5.52 -10.12
CA PHE A 67 18.83 -4.88 -8.95
C PHE A 67 19.74 -3.77 -8.44
N LEU A 68 21.02 -4.05 -8.16
CA LEU A 68 21.98 -3.06 -7.67
C LEU A 68 22.09 -1.83 -8.60
N PHE A 69 22.07 -2.04 -9.92
CA PHE A 69 22.10 -0.95 -10.90
C PHE A 69 20.75 -0.24 -11.07
N GLY A 70 19.65 -0.88 -10.71
CA GLY A 70 18.29 -0.35 -10.83
C GLY A 70 17.80 0.46 -9.64
N VAL A 71 18.45 0.35 -8.46
CA VAL A 71 18.04 1.08 -7.25
C VAL A 71 18.05 2.59 -7.51
N PRO A 72 16.94 3.31 -7.26
CA PRO A 72 16.85 4.75 -7.42
C PRO A 72 17.68 5.47 -6.36
N ARG A 73 18.18 6.67 -6.67
CA ARG A 73 18.90 7.49 -5.68
C ARG A 73 17.92 8.43 -4.99
N VAL A 74 17.93 8.45 -3.66
CA VAL A 74 17.19 9.42 -2.86
C VAL A 74 17.87 10.78 -3.02
N ARG A 75 17.15 11.78 -3.53
CA ARG A 75 17.63 13.16 -3.55
C ARG A 75 17.19 13.81 -2.25
N GLY A 76 18.10 13.89 -1.27
CA GLY A 76 17.86 14.64 -0.03
C GLY A 76 17.84 16.14 -0.32
N GLY A 77 16.64 16.71 -0.48
CA GLY A 77 16.44 18.15 -0.56
C GLY A 77 15.96 18.68 0.78
N SER A 78 16.85 19.26 1.58
CA SER A 78 16.46 20.06 2.75
C SER A 78 15.83 21.36 2.27
N GLY A 79 14.51 21.36 2.08
CA GLY A 79 13.74 22.59 1.93
C GLY A 79 13.79 23.42 3.22
N PRO A 80 13.69 24.76 3.15
CA PRO A 80 13.61 25.60 4.34
C PRO A 80 12.27 25.33 5.05
N GLY A 81 12.29 24.39 6.01
CA GLY A 81 11.09 23.90 6.68
C GLY A 81 11.22 22.52 7.35
N GLY A 82 12.32 21.78 7.13
CA GLY A 82 12.59 20.53 7.87
C GLY A 82 11.76 19.31 7.43
N GLU A 83 10.91 19.42 6.42
CA GLU A 83 10.18 18.29 5.83
C GLU A 83 11.05 17.61 4.77
N ALA A 84 11.51 16.39 5.07
CA ALA A 84 12.33 15.57 4.20
C ALA A 84 11.47 14.94 3.09
N HIS A 85 11.15 15.72 2.05
CA HIS A 85 10.55 15.16 0.84
C HIS A 85 11.63 14.41 0.05
N GLY A 86 11.66 13.09 0.20
CA GLY A 86 12.53 12.19 -0.56
C GLY A 86 12.14 12.15 -2.03
N SER A 87 12.57 13.11 -2.84
CA SER A 87 12.37 13.03 -4.28
C SER A 87 13.31 11.97 -4.87
N TYR A 88 12.75 10.85 -5.34
CA TYR A 88 13.52 9.80 -6.01
C TYR A 88 14.00 10.31 -7.38
N ALA A 89 15.32 10.41 -7.54
CA ALA A 89 15.91 10.75 -8.82
C ALA A 89 16.16 9.48 -9.65
N PRO A 90 15.87 9.49 -10.96
CA PRO A 90 16.24 8.40 -11.85
C PRO A 90 17.75 8.13 -11.79
N ASN A 91 18.14 6.87 -11.66
CA ASN A 91 19.55 6.50 -11.59
C ASN A 91 20.21 6.58 -12.99
N THR A 92 21.27 7.38 -13.12
CA THR A 92 22.07 7.53 -14.37
C THR A 92 23.23 6.54 -14.48
N ASN A 93 23.34 5.56 -13.58
CA ASN A 93 24.46 4.60 -13.57
C ASN A 93 24.65 3.87 -14.91
N LEU A 94 23.57 3.47 -15.62
CA LEU A 94 23.72 2.82 -16.93
C LEU A 94 24.18 3.76 -18.04
N GLU A 95 23.83 5.04 -17.97
CA GLU A 95 24.31 6.05 -18.91
C GLU A 95 25.83 6.20 -18.77
N GLN A 96 26.31 6.27 -17.53
CA GLN A 96 27.73 6.34 -17.22
C GLN A 96 28.49 5.08 -17.64
N VAL A 97 27.93 3.89 -17.37
CA VAL A 97 28.52 2.62 -17.81
C VAL A 97 28.53 2.51 -19.34
N SER A 98 27.49 2.97 -20.04
CA SER A 98 27.44 2.96 -21.50
C SER A 98 28.49 3.88 -22.13
N ASP A 99 28.67 5.07 -21.56
CA ASP A 99 29.71 6.02 -22.00
C ASP A 99 31.11 5.46 -21.74
N TRP A 100 31.34 4.87 -20.56
CA TRP A 100 32.60 4.20 -20.23
C TRP A 100 32.88 2.98 -21.12
N LEU A 101 31.88 2.12 -21.35
CA LEU A 101 31.99 0.93 -22.19
C LEU A 101 32.35 1.32 -23.63
N THR A 102 31.71 2.36 -24.16
CA THR A 102 32.00 2.87 -25.51
C THR A 102 33.45 3.37 -25.60
N LYS A 103 33.94 4.08 -24.58
CA LYS A 103 35.34 4.52 -24.48
C LYS A 103 36.33 3.36 -24.37
N VAL A 104 35.99 2.31 -23.63
CA VAL A 104 36.81 1.09 -23.54
C VAL A 104 36.84 0.35 -24.88
N LEU A 105 35.70 0.18 -25.54
CA LEU A 105 35.64 -0.45 -26.88
C LEU A 105 36.48 0.30 -27.91
N LEU A 106 36.47 1.63 -27.87
CA LEU A 106 37.22 2.49 -28.79
C LEU A 106 38.71 2.63 -28.43
N GLY A 107 39.10 2.48 -27.15
CA GLY A 107 40.44 2.81 -26.67
C GLY A 107 41.29 1.64 -26.15
N VAL A 108 40.75 0.81 -25.24
CA VAL A 108 41.53 -0.18 -24.45
C VAL A 108 41.13 -1.63 -24.78
N GLY A 109 39.99 -1.85 -25.45
CA GLY A 109 39.42 -3.16 -25.71
C GLY A 109 40.34 -4.10 -26.50
N LEU A 110 41.22 -3.56 -27.35
CA LEU A 110 42.04 -4.36 -28.26
C LEU A 110 43.08 -5.27 -27.56
N THR A 111 43.51 -4.95 -26.33
CA THR A 111 44.51 -5.75 -25.60
C THR A 111 43.90 -6.69 -24.55
N GLN A 112 42.74 -6.34 -23.96
CA GLN A 112 42.10 -7.17 -22.93
C GLN A 112 41.09 -8.20 -23.45
N LEU A 113 40.57 -8.03 -24.68
CA LEU A 113 39.60 -8.96 -25.29
C LEU A 113 40.10 -10.42 -25.32
N GLY A 114 41.40 -10.63 -25.53
CA GLY A 114 42.00 -11.97 -25.52
C GLY A 114 41.83 -12.68 -24.17
N SER A 115 42.08 -11.97 -23.06
CA SER A 115 41.95 -12.54 -21.71
C SER A 115 40.51 -12.87 -21.31
N LEU A 116 39.53 -12.14 -21.86
CA LEU A 116 38.11 -12.42 -21.64
C LEU A 116 37.69 -13.71 -22.34
N GLY A 117 38.13 -13.91 -23.59
CA GLY A 117 37.89 -15.14 -24.33
C GLY A 117 38.43 -16.37 -23.60
N GLU A 118 39.63 -16.27 -23.04
CA GLU A 118 40.25 -17.37 -22.30
C GLU A 118 39.52 -17.69 -21.00
N ARG A 119 39.05 -16.68 -20.24
CA ARG A 119 38.21 -16.89 -19.05
C ARG A 119 36.86 -17.51 -19.39
N MET A 120 36.22 -17.09 -20.48
CA MET A 120 34.97 -17.69 -20.94
C MET A 120 35.17 -19.15 -21.37
N HIS A 121 36.30 -19.46 -22.01
CA HIS A 121 36.67 -20.82 -22.35
C HIS A 121 36.90 -21.67 -21.09
N GLN A 122 37.64 -21.16 -20.09
CA GLN A 122 37.85 -21.83 -18.81
C GLN A 122 36.53 -22.12 -18.08
N LEU A 123 35.63 -21.14 -18.02
CA LEU A 123 34.29 -21.31 -17.46
C LEU A 123 33.49 -22.37 -18.22
N GLY A 124 33.51 -22.32 -19.56
CA GLY A 124 32.85 -23.30 -20.40
C GLY A 124 33.40 -24.71 -20.19
N SER A 125 34.72 -24.85 -20.06
CA SER A 125 35.40 -26.13 -19.80
C SER A 125 35.07 -26.69 -18.43
N ALA A 126 34.91 -25.84 -17.41
CA ALA A 126 34.48 -26.25 -16.08
C ALA A 126 33.02 -26.75 -16.06
N LEU A 127 32.15 -26.18 -16.89
CA LEU A 127 30.72 -26.50 -16.94
C LEU A 127 30.34 -27.56 -17.98
N ALA A 128 31.20 -27.82 -18.97
CA ALA A 128 30.96 -28.80 -20.03
C ALA A 128 30.61 -30.21 -19.51
N PRO A 129 31.23 -30.75 -18.43
CA PRO A 129 30.83 -32.04 -17.88
C PRO A 129 29.38 -32.07 -17.40
N ALA A 130 28.88 -30.98 -16.82
CA ALA A 130 27.48 -30.87 -16.37
C ALA A 130 26.47 -30.83 -17.53
N LEU A 131 26.94 -30.62 -18.76
CA LEU A 131 26.15 -30.60 -19.99
C LEU A 131 26.36 -31.86 -20.86
N GLY A 132 27.02 -32.89 -20.32
CA GLY A 132 27.27 -34.16 -21.00
C GLY A 132 28.58 -34.23 -21.79
N GLY A 133 29.52 -33.29 -21.60
CA GLY A 133 30.95 -33.43 -21.91
C GLY A 133 31.37 -33.59 -23.39
N ALA A 134 30.44 -33.67 -24.34
CA ALA A 134 30.76 -33.93 -25.74
C ALA A 134 31.02 -32.64 -26.57
N GLU A 135 31.32 -32.80 -27.86
CA GLU A 135 31.67 -31.69 -28.75
C GLU A 135 30.63 -30.55 -28.69
N GLY A 136 31.13 -29.31 -28.63
CA GLY A 136 30.31 -28.11 -28.47
C GLY A 136 29.82 -27.79 -27.06
N ALA A 137 30.04 -28.64 -26.05
CA ALA A 137 29.62 -28.37 -24.66
C ALA A 137 30.29 -27.14 -24.05
N VAL A 138 31.59 -26.94 -24.31
CA VAL A 138 32.35 -25.78 -23.83
C VAL A 138 31.78 -24.44 -24.33
N PRO A 139 31.67 -24.20 -25.66
CA PRO A 139 31.11 -22.94 -26.15
C PRO A 139 29.62 -22.79 -25.80
N PHE A 140 28.86 -23.88 -25.73
CA PHE A 140 27.46 -23.84 -25.32
C PHE A 140 27.30 -23.41 -23.85
N ALA A 141 28.11 -23.95 -22.94
CA ALA A 141 28.11 -23.55 -21.53
C ALA A 141 28.40 -22.05 -21.36
N ALA A 142 29.42 -21.55 -22.06
CA ALA A 142 29.79 -20.15 -22.04
C ALA A 142 28.64 -19.24 -22.54
N ALA A 143 28.00 -19.63 -23.65
CA ALA A 143 26.85 -18.92 -24.20
C ALA A 143 25.62 -18.98 -23.27
N LEU A 144 25.36 -20.13 -22.66
CA LEU A 144 24.23 -20.33 -21.74
C LEU A 144 24.34 -19.42 -20.51
N VAL A 145 25.53 -19.37 -19.88
CA VAL A 145 25.79 -18.46 -18.75
C VAL A 145 25.58 -17.01 -19.18
N LEU A 146 26.22 -16.59 -20.29
CA LEU A 146 26.13 -15.21 -20.76
C LEU A 146 24.68 -14.81 -21.07
N TYR A 147 23.92 -15.69 -21.73
CA TYR A 147 22.53 -15.48 -22.09
C TYR A 147 21.66 -15.21 -20.86
N PHE A 148 21.67 -16.12 -19.90
CA PHE A 148 20.83 -16.03 -18.70
C PHE A 148 21.33 -14.97 -17.72
N LEU A 149 22.64 -14.68 -17.69
CA LEU A 149 23.20 -13.57 -16.91
C LEU A 149 22.68 -12.22 -17.43
N VAL A 150 22.75 -11.98 -18.74
CA VAL A 150 22.24 -10.75 -19.35
C VAL A 150 20.73 -10.64 -19.19
N LEU A 151 20.00 -11.74 -19.39
CA LEU A 151 18.55 -11.76 -19.21
C LEU A 151 18.15 -11.46 -17.76
N GLY A 152 18.81 -12.11 -16.80
CA GLY A 152 18.63 -11.86 -15.36
C GLY A 152 18.92 -10.41 -15.02
N PHE A 153 20.04 -9.86 -15.53
CA PHE A 153 20.40 -8.45 -15.33
C PHE A 153 19.33 -7.50 -15.86
N LEU A 154 18.86 -7.69 -17.09
CA LEU A 154 17.82 -6.84 -17.67
C LEU A 154 16.52 -6.95 -16.88
N ALA A 155 16.11 -8.15 -16.49
CA ALA A 155 14.89 -8.37 -15.71
C ALA A 155 14.98 -7.71 -14.33
N GLY A 156 16.04 -7.99 -13.57
CA GLY A 156 16.27 -7.40 -12.25
C GLY A 156 16.35 -5.88 -12.31
N TRP A 157 17.05 -5.34 -13.31
CA TRP A 157 17.15 -3.90 -13.53
C TRP A 157 15.80 -3.27 -13.87
N LEU A 158 15.03 -3.88 -14.79
CA LEU A 158 13.76 -3.33 -15.24
C LEU A 158 12.72 -3.35 -14.12
N VAL A 159 12.62 -4.47 -13.39
CA VAL A 159 11.73 -4.60 -12.23
C VAL A 159 12.09 -3.56 -11.18
N THR A 160 13.37 -3.46 -10.83
CA THR A 160 13.82 -2.51 -9.80
C THR A 160 13.57 -1.07 -10.24
N ARG A 161 13.86 -0.73 -11.50
CA ARG A 161 13.68 0.62 -12.01
C ARG A 161 12.21 1.04 -12.12
N LEU A 162 11.30 0.11 -12.41
CA LEU A 162 9.88 0.42 -12.59
C LEU A 162 9.06 0.31 -11.31
N ALA A 163 9.30 -0.72 -10.50
CA ALA A 163 8.48 -1.03 -9.33
C ALA A 163 9.01 -0.37 -8.05
N LEU A 164 10.34 -0.33 -7.84
CA LEU A 164 10.92 0.13 -6.57
C LEU A 164 10.60 1.60 -6.26
N PRO A 165 10.64 2.56 -7.22
CA PRO A 165 10.25 3.94 -6.92
C PRO A 165 8.80 4.07 -6.47
N GLN A 166 7.89 3.28 -7.02
CA GLN A 166 6.47 3.32 -6.63
C GLN A 166 6.30 2.80 -5.21
N VAL A 167 6.82 1.60 -4.94
CA VAL A 167 6.73 0.96 -3.61
C VAL A 167 7.37 1.83 -2.53
N LEU A 168 8.52 2.44 -2.81
CA LEU A 168 9.18 3.34 -1.87
C LEU A 168 8.40 4.65 -1.67
N SER A 169 7.83 5.23 -2.74
CA SER A 169 7.02 6.45 -2.60
C SER A 169 5.74 6.20 -1.79
N ASP A 170 5.07 5.07 -2.04
CA ASP A 170 3.86 4.67 -1.30
C ASP A 170 4.18 4.44 0.18
N ALA A 171 5.34 3.84 0.47
CA ALA A 171 5.81 3.62 1.84
C ALA A 171 6.19 4.93 2.56
N ASP A 172 6.88 5.85 1.87
CA ASP A 172 7.25 7.16 2.41
C ASP A 172 6.00 8.01 2.70
N GLU A 173 5.02 8.04 1.79
CA GLU A 173 3.77 8.78 1.99
C GLU A 173 2.97 8.22 3.18
N ALA A 174 2.90 6.89 3.31
CA ALA A 174 2.28 6.26 4.47
C ALA A 174 3.00 6.59 5.78
N LEU A 175 4.34 6.66 5.76
CA LEU A 175 5.14 7.05 6.91
C LEU A 175 4.87 8.51 7.29
N ASP A 176 4.80 9.42 6.32
CA ASP A 176 4.48 10.84 6.55
C ASP A 176 3.10 11.02 7.18
N LEU A 177 2.10 10.29 6.68
CA LEU A 177 0.76 10.27 7.28
C LEU A 177 0.78 9.75 8.72
N PHE A 178 1.57 8.70 9.01
CA PHE A 178 1.70 8.17 10.36
C PHE A 178 2.36 9.18 11.32
N LEU A 179 3.43 9.84 10.88
CA LEU A 179 4.13 10.88 11.65
C LEU A 179 3.22 12.10 11.90
N ALA A 180 2.50 12.57 10.88
CA ALA A 180 1.52 13.64 11.01
C ALA A 180 0.38 13.26 11.98
N GLY A 181 -0.01 11.99 12.00
CA GLY A 181 -0.98 11.44 12.96
C GLY A 181 -0.47 11.51 14.39
N GLN A 182 0.78 11.11 14.64
CA GLN A 182 1.41 11.23 15.97
C GLN A 182 1.52 12.68 16.44
N ASP A 183 1.87 13.61 15.53
CA ASP A 183 1.95 15.04 15.84
C ASP A 183 0.60 15.62 16.27
N ARG A 184 -0.50 15.20 15.63
CA ARG A 184 -1.86 15.60 16.02
C ARG A 184 -2.29 15.00 17.35
N ASP A 185 -1.93 13.74 17.61
CA ASP A 185 -2.20 13.08 18.88
C ASP A 185 -1.48 13.77 20.04
N ARG A 186 -0.22 14.17 19.83
CA ARG A 186 0.55 14.98 20.80
C ARG A 186 -0.08 16.34 21.07
N ARG A 187 -0.80 16.91 20.11
CA ARG A 187 -1.58 18.17 20.26
C ARG A 187 -2.99 17.95 20.82
N GLY A 188 -3.36 16.71 21.15
CA GLY A 188 -4.66 16.35 21.73
C GLY A 188 -5.78 16.09 20.72
N ASP A 189 -5.51 16.18 19.41
CA ASP A 189 -6.48 15.88 18.34
C ASP A 189 -6.47 14.39 17.99
N LYS A 190 -7.10 13.58 18.85
CA LYS A 190 -7.19 12.13 18.70
C LYS A 190 -7.96 11.72 17.43
N VAL A 191 -8.98 12.48 17.06
CA VAL A 191 -9.84 12.15 15.92
C VAL A 191 -9.11 12.39 14.60
N GLY A 192 -8.37 13.49 14.48
CA GLY A 192 -7.51 13.75 13.33
C GLY A 192 -6.31 12.80 13.23
N ALA A 193 -5.74 12.40 14.38
CA ALA A 193 -4.68 11.40 14.44
C ALA A 193 -5.13 10.03 13.91
N ASP A 194 -6.33 9.59 14.30
CA ASP A 194 -6.89 8.32 13.86
C ASP A 194 -7.24 8.31 12.37
N ASP A 195 -7.70 9.44 11.81
CA ASP A 195 -7.96 9.55 10.37
C ASP A 195 -6.69 9.37 9.54
N LEU A 196 -5.60 10.01 9.96
CA LEU A 196 -4.30 9.90 9.29
C LEU A 196 -3.70 8.48 9.39
N ARG A 197 -3.84 7.83 10.55
CA ARG A 197 -3.43 6.42 10.73
C ARG A 197 -4.19 5.49 9.80
N VAL A 198 -5.50 5.68 9.65
CA VAL A 198 -6.32 4.88 8.72
C VAL A 198 -5.87 5.08 7.28
N ARG A 199 -5.60 6.31 6.84
CA ARG A 199 -5.10 6.59 5.49
C ARG A 199 -3.73 5.95 5.23
N ALA A 200 -2.81 6.04 6.19
CA ALA A 200 -1.51 5.38 6.12
C ALA A 200 -1.64 3.85 5.94
N MET A 201 -2.53 3.23 6.71
CA MET A 201 -2.78 1.79 6.61
C MET A 201 -3.49 1.39 5.30
N GLN A 202 -4.32 2.26 4.73
CA GLN A 202 -4.91 2.06 3.40
C GLN A 202 -3.84 2.11 2.30
N GLN A 203 -2.90 3.05 2.35
CA GLN A 203 -1.80 3.15 1.38
C GLN A 203 -0.88 1.93 1.40
N LEU A 204 -0.64 1.35 2.59
CA LEU A 204 0.12 0.10 2.73
C LEU A 204 -0.67 -1.15 2.33
N GLY A 205 -1.93 -1.02 1.90
CA GLY A 205 -2.80 -2.14 1.55
C GLY A 205 -3.22 -3.02 2.74
N LEU A 206 -2.91 -2.61 3.97
CA LEU A 206 -3.20 -3.35 5.20
C LEU A 206 -4.68 -3.31 5.60
N LEU A 207 -5.44 -2.37 5.04
CA LEU A 207 -6.89 -2.22 5.26
C LEU A 207 -7.73 -2.46 3.99
N GLY A 208 -7.16 -2.95 2.89
CA GLY A 208 -7.87 -3.09 1.60
C GLY A 208 -7.60 -4.37 0.81
N GLY A 209 -6.94 -5.37 1.41
CA GLY A 209 -6.36 -6.49 0.67
C GLY A 209 -7.30 -7.60 0.18
N ALA A 210 -8.56 -7.65 0.62
CA ALA A 210 -9.44 -8.81 0.34
C ALA A 210 -10.74 -8.46 -0.39
N ALA A 211 -11.26 -7.22 -0.30
CA ALA A 211 -12.56 -6.87 -0.86
C ALA A 211 -12.52 -6.57 -2.38
N ASP A 212 -11.41 -6.07 -2.91
CA ASP A 212 -11.34 -5.63 -4.32
C ASP A 212 -11.00 -6.73 -5.35
N ARG A 213 -10.65 -7.95 -4.92
CA ARG A 213 -10.36 -9.06 -5.87
C ARG A 213 -11.48 -10.08 -6.04
N ALA A 214 -12.53 -10.04 -5.22
CA ALA A 214 -13.55 -11.07 -5.21
C ALA A 214 -14.80 -10.76 -6.05
N GLU A 215 -14.99 -9.52 -6.53
CA GLU A 215 -16.17 -9.13 -7.31
C GLU A 215 -15.87 -8.57 -8.71
N GLU A 216 -15.01 -9.25 -9.48
CA GLU A 216 -15.05 -9.15 -10.95
C GLU A 216 -15.49 -10.49 -11.56
N PRO A 217 -16.73 -10.64 -12.05
CA PRO A 217 -16.99 -11.53 -13.16
C PRO A 217 -16.39 -10.90 -14.41
N ALA A 218 -15.26 -11.45 -14.85
CA ALA A 218 -14.48 -11.08 -16.03
C ALA A 218 -15.29 -10.43 -17.17
N ARG A 219 -15.27 -9.09 -17.26
CA ARG A 219 -15.56 -8.35 -18.50
C ARG A 219 -14.68 -7.11 -18.61
N ARG A 220 -13.79 -7.19 -19.60
CA ARG A 220 -12.85 -6.19 -20.14
C ARG A 220 -13.30 -4.71 -19.96
N PRO A 221 -12.41 -3.80 -19.52
CA PRO A 221 -12.70 -2.37 -19.58
C PRO A 221 -12.44 -1.82 -20.99
N SER A 222 -13.47 -1.23 -21.60
CA SER A 222 -13.38 -0.50 -22.87
C SER A 222 -12.92 0.94 -22.64
N ALA A 223 -11.98 1.41 -23.46
CA ALA A 223 -11.51 2.79 -23.46
C ALA A 223 -12.60 3.77 -23.95
N GLY A 224 -13.25 4.38 -22.96
CA GLY A 224 -14.14 5.53 -23.02
C GLY A 224 -14.51 5.91 -21.59
N ALA A 225 -13.52 5.87 -20.68
CA ALA A 225 -13.73 5.83 -19.24
C ALA A 225 -14.49 7.08 -18.78
N VAL A 226 -15.81 6.92 -18.68
CA VAL A 226 -16.62 7.65 -17.72
C VAL A 226 -15.89 7.51 -16.38
N PRO A 227 -15.61 8.61 -15.66
CA PRO A 227 -14.97 8.53 -14.36
C PRO A 227 -15.64 7.44 -13.54
N GLY A 228 -14.83 6.56 -12.94
CA GLY A 228 -15.36 5.44 -12.16
C GLY A 228 -16.29 5.96 -11.07
N PRO A 229 -17.24 5.14 -10.58
CA PRO A 229 -18.22 5.58 -9.61
C PRO A 229 -17.56 6.27 -8.40
N ALA A 230 -16.44 5.76 -7.89
CA ALA A 230 -15.68 6.41 -6.81
C ALA A 230 -15.17 7.84 -7.14
N THR A 231 -14.70 8.09 -8.36
CA THR A 231 -14.24 9.42 -8.81
C THR A 231 -15.41 10.39 -8.91
N VAL A 232 -16.55 9.94 -9.46
CA VAL A 232 -17.78 10.73 -9.51
C VAL A 232 -18.29 11.03 -8.10
N MET A 233 -18.25 10.06 -7.19
CA MET A 233 -18.62 10.26 -5.79
C MET A 233 -17.73 11.29 -5.09
N ALA A 234 -16.42 11.25 -5.32
CA ALA A 234 -15.49 12.22 -4.74
C ALA A 234 -15.76 13.65 -5.23
N GLU A 235 -16.04 13.81 -6.53
CA GLU A 235 -16.40 15.10 -7.13
C GLU A 235 -17.71 15.63 -6.53
N VAL A 236 -18.76 14.81 -6.49
CA VAL A 236 -20.07 15.16 -5.91
C VAL A 236 -19.94 15.56 -4.44
N ARG A 237 -19.19 14.79 -3.64
CA ARG A 237 -18.94 15.08 -2.22
C ARG A 237 -18.27 16.45 -2.04
N SER A 238 -17.29 16.76 -2.88
CA SER A 238 -16.57 18.05 -2.82
C SER A 238 -17.43 19.25 -3.21
N ALA A 239 -18.46 19.02 -4.03
CA ALA A 239 -19.39 20.03 -4.52
C ALA A 239 -20.61 20.22 -3.60
N ALA A 240 -20.94 19.23 -2.76
CA ALA A 240 -22.16 19.20 -1.95
C ALA A 240 -22.39 20.47 -1.12
N ARG A 241 -21.39 20.93 -0.36
CA ARG A 241 -21.49 22.15 0.48
C ARG A 241 -21.69 23.46 -0.30
N ARG A 242 -21.37 23.45 -1.60
CA ARG A 242 -21.56 24.60 -2.50
C ARG A 242 -22.84 24.47 -3.31
N SER A 243 -23.55 23.35 -3.21
CA SER A 243 -24.81 23.13 -3.90
C SER A 243 -25.93 23.87 -3.19
N ALA A 244 -26.89 24.39 -3.96
CA ALA A 244 -28.11 25.01 -3.43
C ALA A 244 -29.22 23.96 -3.16
N LEU A 245 -28.83 22.69 -2.99
CA LEU A 245 -29.77 21.59 -2.80
C LEU A 245 -30.31 21.57 -1.37
N THR A 246 -31.53 21.08 -1.21
CA THR A 246 -32.15 20.84 0.11
C THR A 246 -32.19 19.34 0.43
N ALA A 247 -32.35 18.98 1.71
CA ALA A 247 -32.50 17.59 2.14
C ALA A 247 -33.69 16.89 1.43
N ASP A 248 -34.80 17.61 1.20
CA ASP A 248 -35.96 17.06 0.48
C ASP A 248 -35.64 16.75 -0.99
N GLN A 249 -34.84 17.59 -1.66
CA GLN A 249 -34.41 17.33 -3.05
C GLN A 249 -33.44 16.16 -3.13
N VAL A 250 -32.56 15.98 -2.13
CA VAL A 250 -31.66 14.81 -2.05
C VAL A 250 -32.46 13.53 -1.75
N ARG A 251 -33.52 13.62 -0.94
CA ARG A 251 -34.46 12.51 -0.73
C ARG A 251 -35.18 12.12 -2.02
N GLU A 252 -35.69 13.08 -2.79
CA GLU A 252 -36.31 12.81 -4.09
C GLU A 252 -35.31 12.17 -5.07
N LEU A 253 -34.07 12.66 -5.10
CA LEU A 253 -33.00 12.08 -5.91
C LEU A 253 -32.69 10.63 -5.54
N PHE A 254 -32.75 10.30 -4.24
CA PHE A 254 -32.60 8.92 -3.78
C PHE A 254 -33.82 8.05 -4.11
N ALA A 255 -35.03 8.61 -3.95
CA ALA A 255 -36.31 7.92 -4.18
C ALA A 255 -36.57 7.58 -5.65
N ASP A 256 -35.97 8.31 -6.59
CA ASP A 256 -35.99 8.01 -8.03
C ASP A 256 -35.50 6.59 -8.36
N GLY A 257 -34.75 5.95 -7.45
CA GLY A 257 -34.52 4.51 -7.50
C GLY A 257 -33.61 4.07 -8.65
N ASP A 258 -32.79 4.95 -9.22
CA ASP A 258 -31.67 4.57 -10.08
C ASP A 258 -30.40 4.38 -9.23
N GLU A 259 -29.58 3.37 -9.51
CA GLU A 259 -28.39 3.06 -8.69
C GLU A 259 -27.40 4.23 -8.68
N GLY A 260 -27.21 4.89 -9.84
CA GLY A 260 -26.33 6.05 -9.94
C GLY A 260 -26.85 7.25 -9.14
N ARG A 261 -28.16 7.49 -9.13
CA ARG A 261 -28.79 8.57 -8.37
C ARG A 261 -28.79 8.32 -6.86
N ARG A 262 -29.03 7.08 -6.43
CA ARG A 262 -28.93 6.70 -5.01
C ARG A 262 -27.51 6.90 -4.48
N LEU A 263 -26.50 6.48 -5.26
CA LEU A 263 -25.09 6.74 -4.94
C LEU A 263 -24.79 8.24 -4.91
N GLN A 264 -25.27 9.01 -5.89
CA GLN A 264 -25.08 10.45 -5.92
C GLN A 264 -25.70 11.14 -4.70
N ALA A 265 -26.90 10.74 -4.30
CA ALA A 265 -27.55 11.23 -3.09
C ALA A 265 -26.68 10.92 -1.86
N LEU A 266 -26.21 9.68 -1.69
CA LEU A 266 -25.31 9.31 -0.57
C LEU A 266 -24.01 10.14 -0.57
N ALA A 267 -23.43 10.44 -1.73
CA ALA A 267 -22.25 11.31 -1.82
C ALA A 267 -22.54 12.76 -1.44
N LEU A 268 -23.72 13.29 -1.78
CA LEU A 268 -24.16 14.62 -1.34
C LEU A 268 -24.30 14.67 0.18
N MET A 269 -24.93 13.66 0.79
CA MET A 269 -25.08 13.54 2.24
C MET A 269 -23.73 13.44 2.98
N GLN A 270 -22.74 12.75 2.37
CA GLN A 270 -21.38 12.67 2.93
C GLN A 270 -20.64 14.01 2.86
N GLY A 271 -20.89 14.83 1.83
CA GLY A 271 -20.22 16.11 1.63
C GLY A 271 -20.79 17.21 2.54
N ASP A 272 -22.11 17.16 2.73
CA ASP A 272 -22.83 18.03 3.65
C ASP A 272 -23.87 17.24 4.48
N PRO A 273 -23.59 16.99 5.77
CA PRO A 273 -24.51 16.29 6.66
C PRO A 273 -25.88 16.95 6.82
N ALA A 274 -26.02 18.25 6.51
CA ALA A 274 -27.32 18.93 6.53
C ALA A 274 -28.28 18.48 5.42
N LEU A 275 -27.75 17.83 4.36
CA LEU A 275 -28.53 17.27 3.26
C LEU A 275 -28.98 15.82 3.51
N ALA A 276 -28.62 15.25 4.65
CA ALA A 276 -28.84 13.86 4.92
C ALA A 276 -30.30 13.52 5.20
N ASP A 277 -30.75 12.42 4.60
CA ASP A 277 -32.03 11.80 4.86
C ASP A 277 -31.81 10.45 5.54
N LEU A 278 -32.01 10.39 6.86
CA LEU A 278 -31.78 9.16 7.61
C LEU A 278 -32.62 7.97 7.10
N PRO A 279 -33.92 8.11 6.76
CA PRO A 279 -34.68 7.03 6.16
C PRO A 279 -34.03 6.44 4.89
N GLY A 280 -33.54 7.29 3.97
CA GLY A 280 -32.80 6.84 2.79
C GLY A 280 -31.46 6.17 3.12
N VAL A 281 -30.72 6.68 4.12
CA VAL A 281 -29.48 6.05 4.59
C VAL A 281 -29.73 4.67 5.19
N LEU A 282 -30.80 4.52 5.99
CA LEU A 282 -31.19 3.22 6.56
C LEU A 282 -31.62 2.25 5.45
N ASP A 283 -32.41 2.70 4.48
CA ASP A 283 -32.79 1.89 3.31
C ASP A 283 -31.58 1.38 2.54
N ALA A 284 -30.56 2.23 2.31
CA ALA A 284 -29.33 1.82 1.64
C ALA A 284 -28.41 0.90 2.48
N ILE A 285 -28.59 0.86 3.81
CA ILE A 285 -27.87 -0.07 4.69
C ILE A 285 -28.58 -1.42 4.73
N GLU A 286 -29.91 -1.42 4.86
CA GLU A 286 -30.74 -2.62 5.03
C GLU A 286 -31.04 -3.34 3.72
N HIS A 287 -31.27 -2.57 2.64
CA HIS A 287 -31.64 -3.07 1.32
C HIS A 287 -30.70 -2.52 0.23
N PRO A 288 -29.38 -2.74 0.33
CA PRO A 288 -28.43 -2.25 -0.66
C PRO A 288 -28.60 -2.95 -2.01
N ARG A 289 -28.39 -2.23 -3.11
CA ARG A 289 -28.33 -2.83 -4.46
C ARG A 289 -26.97 -3.41 -4.79
N SER A 290 -25.92 -2.88 -4.15
CA SER A 290 -24.55 -3.35 -4.30
C SER A 290 -23.76 -3.15 -3.00
N GLY A 291 -22.67 -3.91 -2.82
CA GLY A 291 -21.77 -3.70 -1.69
C GLY A 291 -21.15 -2.29 -1.68
N PHE A 292 -20.95 -1.70 -2.86
CA PHE A 292 -20.48 -0.33 -3.03
C PHE A 292 -21.50 0.70 -2.50
N GLU A 293 -22.80 0.50 -2.77
CA GLU A 293 -23.86 1.34 -2.20
C GLU A 293 -23.91 1.22 -0.67
N GLN A 294 -23.89 -0.01 -0.14
CA GLN A 294 -23.93 -0.25 1.30
C GLN A 294 -22.74 0.42 2.01
N TYR A 295 -21.54 0.33 1.45
CA TYR A 295 -20.35 1.00 1.99
C TYR A 295 -20.50 2.53 2.01
N ASN A 296 -21.02 3.13 0.95
CA ASN A 296 -21.25 4.58 0.89
C ASN A 296 -22.37 5.03 1.84
N ALA A 297 -23.39 4.19 2.09
CA ALA A 297 -24.43 4.45 3.07
C ALA A 297 -23.86 4.45 4.50
N LEU A 298 -22.96 3.52 4.82
CA LEU A 298 -22.23 3.50 6.09
C LEU A 298 -21.36 4.74 6.28
N LEU A 299 -20.70 5.23 5.23
CA LEU A 299 -19.94 6.48 5.29
C LEU A 299 -20.83 7.70 5.53
N ALA A 300 -22.01 7.76 4.87
CA ALA A 300 -22.99 8.80 5.12
C ALA A 300 -23.47 8.75 6.59
N ALA A 301 -23.83 7.56 7.08
CA ALA A 301 -24.27 7.34 8.46
C ALA A 301 -23.21 7.78 9.49
N ARG A 302 -21.93 7.50 9.23
CA ARG A 302 -20.82 7.96 10.09
C ARG A 302 -20.76 9.49 10.19
N GLY A 303 -21.04 10.20 9.11
CA GLY A 303 -21.09 11.66 9.10
C GLY A 303 -22.20 12.25 9.98
N LEU A 304 -23.26 11.48 10.25
CA LEU A 304 -24.43 11.90 11.01
C LEU A 304 -24.31 11.69 12.52
N LEU A 305 -23.31 10.95 12.98
CA LEU A 305 -23.14 10.59 14.39
C LEU A 305 -23.18 11.77 15.36
N ASN A 306 -22.72 12.96 14.95
CA ASN A 306 -22.67 14.15 15.79
C ASN A 306 -23.94 15.01 15.74
N VAL A 307 -24.88 14.70 14.84
CA VAL A 307 -26.07 15.52 14.54
C VAL A 307 -27.38 14.77 14.83
N LEU A 308 -27.32 13.43 14.94
CA LEU A 308 -28.52 12.60 15.11
C LEU A 308 -29.17 12.76 16.51
N PRO A 309 -30.50 12.96 16.57
CA PRO A 309 -31.28 12.82 17.79
C PRO A 309 -31.17 11.41 18.39
N ALA A 310 -31.34 11.27 19.70
CA ALA A 310 -31.21 9.98 20.41
C ALA A 310 -32.13 8.87 19.84
N ALA A 311 -33.37 9.21 19.46
CA ALA A 311 -34.31 8.26 18.87
C ALA A 311 -33.91 7.78 17.46
N GLU A 312 -33.17 8.61 16.73
CA GLU A 312 -32.67 8.30 15.39
C GLU A 312 -31.34 7.54 15.44
N ALA A 313 -30.48 7.88 16.40
CA ALA A 313 -29.28 7.14 16.75
C ALA A 313 -29.61 5.68 17.14
N GLN A 314 -30.72 5.47 17.87
CA GLN A 314 -31.20 4.13 18.20
C GLN A 314 -31.59 3.34 16.95
N ARG A 315 -32.36 3.93 16.03
CA ARG A 315 -32.78 3.28 14.78
C ARG A 315 -31.59 2.87 13.92
N LEU A 316 -30.57 3.74 13.82
CA LEU A 316 -29.32 3.41 13.12
C LEU A 316 -28.57 2.25 13.79
N ARG A 317 -28.54 2.22 15.13
CA ARG A 317 -27.92 1.12 15.87
C ARG A 317 -28.60 -0.21 15.56
N ASP A 318 -29.93 -0.24 15.63
CA ASP A 318 -30.72 -1.45 15.44
C ASP A 318 -30.55 -2.01 14.01
N ALA A 319 -30.56 -1.13 12.99
CA ALA A 319 -30.32 -1.50 11.60
C ALA A 319 -28.92 -2.12 11.38
N LEU A 320 -27.88 -1.51 11.93
CA LEU A 320 -26.50 -2.00 11.81
C LEU A 320 -26.28 -3.32 12.54
N ALA A 321 -26.82 -3.45 13.76
CA ALA A 321 -26.75 -4.68 14.52
C ALA A 321 -27.47 -5.83 13.79
N GLY A 322 -28.64 -5.55 13.20
CA GLY A 322 -29.36 -6.51 12.36
C GLY A 322 -28.54 -6.98 11.16
N GLN A 323 -27.92 -6.04 10.44
CA GLN A 323 -27.11 -6.35 9.25
C GLN A 323 -25.82 -7.12 9.56
N LEU A 324 -25.22 -6.97 10.74
CA LEU A 324 -24.03 -7.75 11.14
C LEU A 324 -24.37 -9.20 11.53
N VAL A 325 -25.61 -9.46 11.93
CA VAL A 325 -26.08 -10.79 12.37
C VAL A 325 -26.80 -11.54 11.24
N ALA A 326 -27.36 -10.83 10.27
CA ALA A 326 -28.06 -11.42 9.11
C ALA A 326 -27.11 -12.28 8.25
N ALA A 327 -27.61 -13.43 7.79
CA ALA A 327 -26.83 -14.39 7.00
C ALA A 327 -26.43 -13.85 5.62
N ASP A 328 -27.25 -12.96 5.06
CA ASP A 328 -27.08 -12.25 3.79
C ASP A 328 -26.74 -10.76 3.99
N GLY A 329 -26.43 -10.35 5.22
CA GLY A 329 -26.11 -8.97 5.57
C GLY A 329 -24.64 -8.60 5.30
N ILE A 330 -24.07 -7.82 6.21
CA ILE A 330 -22.69 -7.32 6.08
C ILE A 330 -21.70 -8.47 6.35
N PRO A 331 -20.83 -8.84 5.39
CA PRO A 331 -19.92 -9.97 5.57
C PRO A 331 -18.89 -9.72 6.68
N TYR A 332 -18.67 -10.72 7.54
CA TYR A 332 -17.67 -10.66 8.60
C TYR A 332 -16.25 -10.45 8.06
N GLY A 333 -15.49 -9.55 8.69
CA GLY A 333 -14.12 -9.22 8.29
C GLY A 333 -14.00 -8.36 7.02
N SER A 334 -15.12 -7.82 6.53
CA SER A 334 -15.12 -6.87 5.40
C SER A 334 -14.94 -5.43 5.87
N ASP A 335 -14.54 -4.53 4.97
CA ASP A 335 -14.45 -3.10 5.24
C ASP A 335 -15.79 -2.51 5.73
N ARG A 336 -16.90 -3.09 5.25
CA ARG A 336 -18.27 -2.77 5.67
C ARG A 336 -18.53 -3.21 7.12
N SER A 337 -18.10 -4.40 7.54
CA SER A 337 -18.30 -4.85 8.93
C SER A 337 -17.47 -4.01 9.89
N TRP A 338 -16.21 -3.72 9.53
CA TRP A 338 -15.35 -2.84 10.33
C TRP A 338 -15.96 -1.44 10.49
N LEU A 339 -16.47 -0.86 9.40
CA LEU A 339 -17.08 0.47 9.44
C LEU A 339 -18.38 0.46 10.27
N ALA A 340 -19.21 -0.57 10.13
CA ALA A 340 -20.44 -0.74 10.92
C ALA A 340 -20.14 -0.87 12.42
N GLU A 341 -19.19 -1.72 12.82
CA GLU A 341 -18.76 -1.88 14.22
C GLU A 341 -18.22 -0.56 14.80
N LYS A 342 -17.45 0.20 14.01
CA LYS A 342 -16.94 1.51 14.42
C LYS A 342 -18.06 2.51 14.65
N ILE A 343 -19.10 2.52 13.82
CA ILE A 343 -20.30 3.36 14.00
C ILE A 343 -21.04 2.94 15.27
N LEU A 344 -21.25 1.63 15.49
CA LEU A 344 -21.91 1.09 16.69
C LEU A 344 -21.19 1.50 17.99
N SER A 345 -19.86 1.37 18.04
CA SER A 345 -19.07 1.75 19.22
C SER A 345 -19.21 3.22 19.62
N ARG A 346 -19.49 4.11 18.64
CA ARG A 346 -19.72 5.53 18.88
C ARG A 346 -21.15 5.82 19.37
N LEU A 347 -22.11 5.03 18.93
CA LEU A 347 -23.51 5.13 19.36
C LEU A 347 -23.72 4.60 20.78
N GLU A 348 -22.87 3.69 21.28
CA GLU A 348 -22.99 3.11 22.63
C GLU A 348 -22.47 3.99 23.77
N ALA A 349 -21.71 5.06 23.49
CA ALA A 349 -21.20 5.94 24.54
C ALA A 349 -22.33 6.78 25.17
N PRO A 350 -22.65 6.63 26.47
CA PRO A 350 -23.61 7.50 27.13
C PRO A 350 -22.96 8.88 27.36
N ALA A 351 -23.71 9.96 27.08
CA ALA A 351 -23.39 11.26 27.64
C ALA A 351 -23.45 11.13 29.18
N LEU A 352 -22.29 11.18 29.85
CA LEU A 352 -22.23 11.22 31.31
C LEU A 352 -23.06 12.41 31.82
N PRO A 353 -24.06 12.23 32.69
CA PRO A 353 -24.67 13.35 33.39
C PRO A 353 -23.64 14.00 34.33
N PRO A 354 -23.73 15.32 34.59
CA PRO A 354 -22.86 15.99 35.56
C PRO A 354 -23.01 15.30 36.92
N GLN A 355 -21.88 14.92 37.51
CA GLN A 355 -21.80 14.24 38.80
C GLN A 355 -22.63 14.98 39.86
N GLN A 356 -23.78 14.41 40.23
CA GLN A 356 -24.43 14.75 41.49
C GLN A 356 -23.49 14.34 42.61
N GLN A 357 -23.02 15.33 43.37
CA GLN A 357 -22.31 15.14 44.64
C GLN A 357 -23.09 14.17 45.51
N ILE A 358 -22.56 12.95 45.66
CA ILE A 358 -23.06 11.99 46.63
C ILE A 358 -22.68 12.56 48.01
N SER A 359 -23.65 13.15 48.69
CA SER A 359 -23.52 13.51 50.10
C SER A 359 -23.52 12.21 50.93
N LEU A 360 -22.38 11.86 51.51
CA LEU A 360 -22.27 10.76 52.47
C LEU A 360 -23.08 11.10 53.73
N PRO A 361 -23.92 10.19 54.26
CA PRO A 361 -24.62 10.44 55.50
C PRO A 361 -23.66 10.37 56.69
N GLN A 362 -23.70 11.44 57.47
CA GLN A 362 -22.99 11.66 58.72
C GLN A 362 -23.42 10.61 59.76
N GLN A 363 -22.56 9.64 60.05
CA GLN A 363 -22.76 8.73 61.19
C GLN A 363 -22.32 9.41 62.48
N ALA A 364 -23.28 9.57 63.39
CA ALA A 364 -23.08 10.00 64.76
C ALA A 364 -22.26 8.95 65.54
N GLY A 365 -21.32 9.43 66.38
CA GLY A 365 -20.46 8.61 67.25
C GLY A 365 -21.21 7.93 68.40
N PRO A 366 -20.48 7.28 69.33
CA PRO A 366 -19.93 8.09 70.42
C PRO A 366 -18.56 7.66 71.02
N ALA A 367 -17.90 8.69 71.59
CA ALA A 367 -17.16 8.76 72.87
C ALA A 367 -15.78 8.09 73.11
N GLY A 368 -14.87 8.93 73.64
CA GLY A 368 -13.61 8.63 74.35
C GLY A 368 -12.37 8.73 73.45
N GLU A 369 -11.31 9.49 73.71
CA GLU A 369 -10.79 10.21 74.88
C GLU A 369 -9.70 11.22 74.41
N ALA A 370 -9.25 12.10 75.30
CA ALA A 370 -8.65 13.42 75.06
C ALA A 370 -7.15 13.46 74.57
N PRO A 371 -6.59 14.67 74.29
CA PRO A 371 -5.42 14.88 73.41
C PRO A 371 -4.07 15.10 74.14
N ALA A 372 -2.96 14.95 73.42
CA ALA A 372 -1.65 15.43 73.86
C ALA A 372 -0.88 16.14 72.73
N GLN A 373 -0.48 17.38 73.01
CA GLN A 373 0.36 18.29 72.24
C GLN A 373 1.85 18.04 72.51
N ALA A 374 2.74 18.33 71.54
CA ALA A 374 4.10 18.90 71.69
C ALA A 374 4.84 18.79 70.32
N GLN A 375 5.14 19.87 69.59
CA GLN A 375 6.22 20.88 69.74
C GLN A 375 7.63 20.46 69.23
N ALA A 376 8.09 21.25 68.24
CA ALA A 376 9.43 21.83 68.04
C ALA A 376 10.62 20.97 67.53
N GLY A 377 11.38 21.57 66.58
CA GLY A 377 12.54 21.04 65.80
C GLY A 377 13.84 20.80 66.61
N PRO A 378 15.08 20.94 66.05
CA PRO A 378 15.51 21.53 64.77
C PRO A 378 16.52 20.67 63.94
N GLU A 379 16.98 21.24 62.81
CA GLU A 379 18.14 20.81 61.97
C GLU A 379 19.44 20.57 62.77
N PRO A 380 20.42 19.87 62.16
CA PRO A 380 21.60 20.61 61.70
C PRO A 380 22.28 20.11 60.38
N SER A 381 22.71 21.10 59.58
CA SER A 381 24.08 21.33 59.09
C SER A 381 24.81 20.30 58.19
N GLN A 382 24.98 20.73 56.93
CA GLN A 382 26.20 20.78 56.09
C GLN A 382 27.37 19.82 56.37
N ALA A 383 27.81 19.11 55.32
CA ALA A 383 29.23 18.91 55.02
C ALA A 383 29.46 18.66 53.52
N GLN A 384 30.40 19.43 52.98
CA GLN A 384 30.93 19.43 51.62
C GLN A 384 31.88 18.24 51.39
N ALA A 385 31.99 17.75 50.14
CA ALA A 385 33.27 17.49 49.45
C ALA A 385 33.03 16.95 48.03
N GLU A 386 33.74 17.57 47.09
CA GLU A 386 33.67 17.41 45.64
C GLU A 386 34.76 16.40 45.14
N PRO A 387 35.12 16.29 43.84
CA PRO A 387 35.11 15.04 43.08
C PRO A 387 36.51 14.48 42.74
N SER A 388 36.59 13.28 42.17
CA SER A 388 37.81 12.84 41.47
C SER A 388 37.55 11.94 40.27
N GLN A 389 38.47 12.04 39.32
CA GLN A 389 38.35 11.84 37.88
C GLN A 389 38.73 10.41 37.41
N ALA A 390 37.99 9.93 36.39
CA ALA A 390 38.47 9.36 35.12
C ALA A 390 39.47 8.15 35.11
N PRO A 391 39.97 7.65 33.95
CA PRO A 391 39.30 6.60 33.17
C PRO A 391 40.21 5.43 32.68
N ARG A 392 39.63 4.46 31.94
CA ARG A 392 40.25 3.52 30.97
C ARG A 392 41.12 2.37 31.55
N PRO A 393 41.54 1.31 30.81
CA PRO A 393 41.78 1.12 29.35
C PRO A 393 40.57 0.75 28.48
#